data_AF-A0A949NQG7-F1
#
_entry.id   AF-A0A949NQG7-F1
#
_cell.length_a   1.000
_cell.length_b   1.000
_cell.length_c   1.000
_cell.angle_alpha   90.00
_cell.angle_beta   90.00
_cell.angle_gamma   90.00
#
_symmetry.space_group_name_H-M   'P 1'
#
loop_
_entity.id
_entity.type
_entity.pdbx_description
1 polymer ?
#
loop_
_entity_poly.entity_id
_entity_poly.type
_entity_poly.pdbx_seq_one_letter_code
_entity_poly.pdbx_strand_id
1 'polypeptide(L)' 'MSETDNASRRERSGPEERTSDPRHKAKFEVYGEEMIEKEVKQSGNSGRVYLPPEWVGKNVKIIRID' A
#
# COMPACT_ATOMS: atom_id res chain seq x y z
N MET A 1 57.05 16.55 -12.16
CA MET A 1 56.18 15.68 -11.33
C MET A 1 54.78 16.21 -11.46
N SER A 2 53.93 15.44 -12.13
CA SER A 2 52.53 15.73 -12.41
C SER A 2 51.67 14.86 -11.50
N GLU A 3 51.01 15.46 -10.53
CA GLU A 3 49.99 14.83 -9.68
C GLU A 3 48.81 15.81 -9.63
N THR A 4 47.78 15.55 -10.44
CA THR A 4 46.46 14.98 -10.06
C THR A 4 45.55 16.07 -9.45
N ASP A 5 44.24 16.18 -9.69
CA ASP A 5 43.21 15.25 -10.15
C ASP A 5 42.13 16.01 -10.95
N ASN A 6 41.90 15.58 -12.19
CA ASN A 6 40.69 15.86 -12.94
C ASN A 6 39.80 14.61 -12.80
N ALA A 7 38.57 14.77 -12.32
CA ALA A 7 37.36 14.29 -13.00
C ALA A 7 36.20 13.98 -12.05
N SER A 8 35.07 14.60 -12.40
CA SER A 8 33.72 14.03 -12.34
C SER A 8 33.14 13.64 -10.98
N ARG A 9 32.42 14.60 -10.39
CA ARG A 9 30.95 14.55 -10.24
C ARG A 9 30.38 13.13 -10.11
N ARG A 10 30.37 12.60 -8.89
CA ARG A 10 29.50 11.47 -8.55
C ARG A 10 28.08 12.00 -8.43
N GLU A 11 27.33 11.89 -9.52
CA GLU A 11 25.88 12.08 -9.52
C GLU A 11 25.30 11.04 -8.56
N ARG A 12 24.83 11.52 -7.40
CA ARG A 12 24.04 10.73 -6.45
C ARG A 12 22.75 10.38 -7.17
N SER A 13 22.65 9.14 -7.64
CA SER A 13 21.42 8.55 -8.14
C SER A 13 20.30 8.78 -7.12
N GLY A 14 19.25 9.47 -7.56
CA GLY A 14 18.05 9.72 -6.77
C GLY A 14 17.33 8.41 -6.42
N PRO A 15 16.37 8.46 -5.48
CA PRO A 15 15.61 7.27 -5.11
C PRO A 15 14.86 6.77 -6.33
N GLU A 16 15.10 5.51 -6.71
CA GLU A 16 14.34 4.81 -7.75
C GLU A 16 12.85 4.90 -7.41
N GLU A 17 12.10 5.65 -8.22
CA GLU A 17 10.66 5.48 -8.32
C GLU A 17 10.41 4.03 -8.70
N ARG A 18 9.96 3.23 -7.73
CA ARG A 18 9.40 1.92 -7.96
C ARG A 18 8.19 2.10 -8.87
N THR A 19 8.43 2.02 -10.17
CA THR A 19 7.39 1.98 -11.19
C THR A 19 6.52 0.78 -10.86
N SER A 20 5.31 1.07 -10.39
CA SER A 20 4.33 0.05 -10.06
C SER A 20 4.05 -0.75 -11.31
N ASP A 21 4.51 -2.01 -11.32
CA ASP A 21 4.32 -2.92 -12.44
C ASP A 21 2.82 -3.04 -12.73
N PRO A 22 2.33 -2.63 -13.91
CA PRO A 22 0.92 -2.67 -14.25
C PRO A 22 0.34 -4.10 -14.25
N ARG A 23 1.18 -5.13 -14.19
CA ARG A 23 0.79 -6.55 -14.05
C ARG A 23 0.17 -6.90 -12.69
N HIS A 24 0.17 -6.00 -11.70
CA HIS A 24 -0.44 -6.25 -10.38
C HIS A 24 -1.82 -5.63 -10.17
N LYS A 25 -2.40 -4.97 -11.18
CA LYS A 25 -3.75 -4.39 -11.06
C LYS A 25 -4.81 -5.48 -11.22
N ALA A 26 -5.35 -5.95 -10.10
CA ALA A 26 -6.50 -6.85 -10.08
C ALA A 26 -7.81 -6.04 -10.03
N LYS A 27 -8.79 -6.39 -10.87
CA LYS A 27 -10.17 -5.87 -10.80
C LYS A 27 -11.00 -6.87 -10.01
N PHE A 28 -11.63 -6.41 -8.93
CA PHE A 28 -12.58 -7.21 -8.16
C PHE A 28 -14.00 -6.70 -8.44
N GLU A 29 -14.91 -7.61 -8.78
CA GLU A 29 -16.35 -7.33 -8.84
C GLU A 29 -17.02 -8.07 -7.68
N VAL A 30 -17.74 -7.33 -6.84
CA VAL A 30 -18.39 -7.86 -5.64
C VAL A 30 -19.83 -7.38 -5.62
N TYR A 31 -20.75 -8.31 -5.39
CA TYR A 31 -22.14 -8.00 -5.09
C TYR A 31 -22.30 -7.87 -3.57
N GLY A 32 -22.89 -6.78 -3.12
CA GLY A 32 -23.13 -6.50 -1.70
C GLY A 32 -24.22 -5.45 -1.54
N GLU A 33 -24.79 -5.37 -0.33
CA GLU A 33 -25.81 -4.38 0.01
C GLU A 33 -25.19 -3.00 0.30
N GLU A 34 -24.04 -2.98 0.97
CA GLU A 34 -23.38 -1.77 1.44
C GLU A 34 -21.85 -1.91 1.38
N MET A 35 -21.14 -0.80 1.10
CA MET A 35 -19.67 -0.72 1.09
C MET A 35 -19.20 0.40 2.02
N ILE A 36 -18.28 0.08 2.93
CA ILE A 36 -17.66 1.04 3.86
C ILE A 36 -16.15 0.91 3.78
N GLU A 37 -15.46 2.03 3.64
CA GLU A 37 -14.00 2.10 3.73
C GLU A 37 -13.56 2.57 5.12
N LYS A 38 -12.62 1.83 5.73
CA LYS A 38 -12.08 2.13 7.07
C LYS A 38 -10.59 1.83 7.10
N GLU A 39 -9.84 2.69 7.79
CA GLU A 39 -8.44 2.43 8.10
C GLU A 39 -8.32 1.36 9.19
N VAL A 40 -7.40 0.42 8.99
CA VAL A 40 -7.07 -0.60 9.99
C VAL A 40 -6.30 0.04 11.14
N LYS A 41 -6.80 -0.10 12.37
CA LYS A 41 -6.10 0.39 13.57
C LYS A 41 -5.31 -0.72 14.25
N GLN A 42 -4.15 -0.38 14.82
CA GLN A 42 -3.31 -1.35 15.53
C GLN A 42 -4.02 -1.88 16.77
N SER A 43 -3.91 -3.18 17.01
CA SER A 43 -4.26 -3.77 18.28
C SER A 43 -3.40 -4.99 18.61
N GLY A 44 -2.45 -4.81 19.52
CA GLY A 44 -1.46 -5.85 19.84
C GLY A 44 -0.66 -6.23 18.59
N ASN A 45 -0.70 -7.51 18.25
CA ASN A 45 -0.05 -8.09 17.07
C ASN A 45 -0.96 -8.17 15.83
N SER A 46 -2.16 -7.56 15.87
CA SER A 46 -3.12 -7.59 14.77
C SER A 46 -3.70 -6.20 14.46
N GLY A 47 -4.43 -6.12 13.34
CA GLY A 47 -5.25 -4.96 12.99
C GLY A 47 -6.71 -5.16 13.39
N ARG A 48 -7.39 -4.09 13.79
CA ARG A 48 -8.84 -4.08 14.04
C ARG A 48 -9.52 -3.05 13.14
N VAL A 49 -10.69 -3.44 12.63
CA VAL A 49 -11.61 -2.55 11.92
C VAL A 49 -12.93 -2.58 12.68
N TYR A 50 -13.45 -1.40 13.04
CA TYR A 50 -14.75 -1.29 13.69
C TYR A 50 -15.83 -1.12 12.61
N LEU A 51 -16.76 -2.06 12.57
CA LEU A 51 -17.93 -2.07 11.69
C LEU A 51 -19.17 -1.63 12.48
N PRO A 52 -20.22 -1.17 11.80
CA PRO A 52 -21.47 -0.81 12.46
C PRO A 52 -22.06 -2.00 13.28
N PRO A 53 -22.67 -1.74 14.45
CA PRO A 53 -23.19 -2.80 15.32
C PRO A 53 -24.29 -3.66 14.67
N GLU A 54 -25.04 -3.11 13.72
CA GLU A 54 -26.07 -3.81 12.96
C GLU A 54 -25.50 -4.89 12.00
N TRP A 55 -24.18 -4.89 11.76
CA TRP A 55 -23.49 -5.95 11.00
C TRP A 55 -23.12 -7.16 11.88
N VAL A 56 -23.37 -7.13 13.19
CA VAL A 56 -23.14 -8.29 14.06
C VAL A 56 -23.97 -9.49 13.55
N GLY A 57 -23.29 -10.60 13.30
CA GLY A 57 -23.89 -11.81 12.73
C GLY A 57 -24.05 -11.81 11.20
N LYS A 58 -23.60 -10.76 10.50
CA LYS A 58 -23.57 -10.71 9.02
C LYS A 58 -22.25 -11.26 8.48
N ASN A 59 -22.28 -11.73 7.23
CA ASN A 59 -21.07 -12.17 6.52
C ASN A 59 -20.41 -10.98 5.82
N VAL A 60 -19.14 -10.72 6.15
CA VAL A 60 -18.38 -9.58 5.63
C VAL A 60 -17.15 -10.07 4.86
N LYS A 61 -16.83 -9.42 3.74
CA LYS A 61 -15.59 -9.61 3.00
C LYS A 61 -14.75 -8.34 3.11
N ILE A 62 -13.46 -8.47 3.42
CA ILE A 62 -12.52 -7.36 3.50
C ILE A 62 -11.54 -7.48 2.34
N ILE A 63 -11.34 -6.40 1.60
CA ILE A 63 -10.39 -6.32 0.50
C ILE A 63 -9.37 -5.24 0.87
N ARG A 64 -8.09 -5.60 0.91
CA ARG A 64 -6.99 -4.63 1.06
C ARG A 64 -6.76 -3.92 -0.27
N ILE A 65 -6.67 -2.59 -0.25
CA ILE A 65 -6.61 -1.75 -1.46
C ILE A 65 -5.32 -0.93 -1.58
N ASP A 66 -4.41 -1.04 -0.61
CA ASP A 66 -3.15 -0.27 -0.48
C ASP A 66 -1.89 -1.14 -0.62
#